data_AF-A0A2K3KV77-F1
#
_entry.id   AF-A0A2K3KV77-F1
#
_cell.length_a   1.000
_cell.length_b   1.000
_cell.length_c   1.000
_cell.angle_alpha   90.00
_cell.angle_beta   90.00
_cell.angle_gamma   90.00
#
_symmetry.space_group_name_H-M   'P 1'
#
loop_
_entity.id
_entity.type
_entity.pdbx_description
1 polymer ?
#
loop_
_entity_poly.entity_id
_entity_poly.type
_entity_poly.pdbx_seq_one_letter_code
_entity_poly.pdbx_strand_id
1 'polypeptide(L)' 'GVLDGKYDDLPEQAFYMVGGIDEVIAKGQKIAKENETS' A
#
# COMPACT_ATOMS: atom_id res chain seq x y z
N GLY A 1 12.22 -0.39 8.52
CA GLY A 1 10.95 0.34 8.27
C GLY A 1 10.40 -0.01 6.90
N VAL A 2 10.86 0.66 5.85
CA VAL A 2 10.69 0.24 4.45
C VAL A 2 11.83 -0.70 4.02
N LEU A 3 13.07 -0.38 4.44
CA LEU A 3 14.28 -1.17 4.15
C LEU A 3 14.29 -2.60 4.75
N ASP A 4 13.31 -2.94 5.59
CA ASP A 4 13.13 -4.30 6.14
C ASP A 4 12.23 -5.18 5.25
N GLY A 5 11.73 -4.66 4.12
CA GLY A 5 10.82 -5.39 3.22
C GLY A 5 9.41 -5.60 3.76
N LYS A 6 9.06 -5.00 4.92
CA LYS A 6 7.74 -5.15 5.57
C LYS A 6 6.54 -4.67 4.74
N TYR A 7 6.79 -3.92 3.67
CA TYR A 7 5.76 -3.35 2.81
C TYR A 7 5.95 -3.73 1.33
N ASP A 8 6.81 -4.70 1.04
CA ASP A 8 7.05 -5.18 -0.34
C ASP A 8 5.81 -5.86 -0.94
N ASP A 9 4.91 -6.36 -0.09
CA ASP A 9 3.62 -6.93 -0.49
C ASP A 9 2.59 -5.86 -0.92
N LEU A 10 2.86 -4.57 -0.66
CA LEU A 10 1.93 -3.50 -1.01
C LEU A 10 2.15 -3.04 -2.46
N PRO A 11 1.08 -2.81 -3.23
CA PRO A 11 1.20 -2.38 -4.62
C PRO A 11 1.87 -1.00 -4.70
N GLU A 12 2.67 -0.75 -5.74
CA GLU A 12 3.41 0.51 -5.94
C GLU A 12 2.48 1.75 -5.90
N GLN A 13 1.24 1.59 -6.36
CA GLN A 13 0.18 2.61 -6.30
C GLN A 13 -0.16 3.06 -4.86
N ALA A 14 0.07 2.20 -3.86
CA ALA A 14 -0.10 2.51 -2.45
C ALA A 14 0.92 3.53 -1.94
N PHE A 15 2.09 3.62 -2.56
CA PHE A 15 3.15 4.57 -2.21
C PHE A 15 3.05 5.91 -2.96
N TYR A 16 2.10 6.03 -3.90
CA TYR A 16 1.95 7.24 -4.70
C TYR A 16 1.21 8.34 -3.93
N MET A 17 1.86 9.49 -3.75
CA MET A 17 1.33 10.70 -3.11
C MET A 17 0.76 10.49 -1.69
N VAL A 18 1.54 9.84 -0.84
CA VAL A 18 1.23 9.63 0.59
C VAL A 18 2.25 10.34 1.47
N GLY A 19 1.79 10.90 2.58
CA GLY A 19 2.64 11.64 3.53
C GLY A 19 3.33 10.74 4.55
N GLY A 20 2.84 9.51 4.76
CA GLY A 20 3.38 8.56 5.74
C GLY A 20 2.97 7.11 5.48
N ILE A 21 3.52 6.21 6.30
CA ILE A 21 3.32 4.76 6.15
C ILE A 21 1.89 4.32 6.47
N ASP A 22 1.21 4.97 7.43
CA ASP A 22 -0.18 4.65 7.74
C ASP A 22 -1.09 4.84 6.52
N GLU A 23 -0.81 5.86 5.71
CA GLU A 23 -1.53 6.10 4.44
C GLU A 23 -1.19 5.06 3.38
N VAL A 24 0.07 4.60 3.30
CA VAL A 24 0.47 3.49 2.41
C VAL A 24 -0.33 2.23 2.74
N ILE A 25 -0.42 1.87 4.03
CA ILE A 25 -1.13 0.66 4.47
C ILE A 25 -2.62 0.78 4.14
N ALA A 26 -3.25 1.92 4.47
CA ALA A 26 -4.66 2.16 4.19
C ALA A 26 -4.98 2.12 2.68
N LYS A 27 -4.12 2.73 1.86
CA LYS A 27 -4.28 2.76 0.41
C LYS A 27 -4.03 1.39 -0.21
N GLY A 28 -3.03 0.65 0.27
CA GLY A 28 -2.75 -0.72 -0.13
C GLY A 28 -3.92 -1.66 0.13
N GLN A 29 -4.55 -1.58 1.30
CA GLN A 29 -5.76 -2.34 1.62
C GLN A 29 -6.93 -1.99 0.71
N LYS A 30 -7.11 -0.71 0.38
CA LYS A 30 -8.16 -0.28 -0.54
C LYS A 30 -7.94 -0.82 -1.95
N ILE A 31 -6.72 -0.75 -2.46
CA ILE A 31 -6.34 -1.26 -3.79
C ILE A 31 -6.49 -2.78 -3.86
N ALA A 32 -6.06 -3.51 -2.84
CA ALA A 32 -6.24 -4.97 -2.77
C ALA A 32 -7.73 -5.34 -2.85
N LYS A 33 -8.57 -4.62 -2.09
CA LYS A 33 -10.01 -4.83 -2.07
C LYS A 33 -10.69 -4.49 -3.40
N GLU A 34 -10.29 -3.41 -4.08
CA GLU A 34 -10.79 -3.06 -5.42
C GLU A 34 -10.37 -4.08 -6.48
N ASN A 35 -9.15 -4.63 -6.40
CA ASN A 35 -8.68 -5.68 -7.31
C ASN A 35 -9.36 -7.04 -7.07
N GLU A 36 -9.78 -7.36 -5.85
CA GLU A 36 -10.54 -8.59 -5.55
C GLU A 36 -12.00 -8.55 -6.00
N THR A 37 -12.55 -7.36 -6.28
CA THR A 37 -13.96 -7.19 -6.69
C THR A 37 -14.16 -6.91 -8.19
N SER A 38 -13.10 -7.02 -8.99
CA SER A 38 -13.13 -6.85 -10.45
C SER A 38 -12.95 -8.18 -11.20
#